data_AF-A0A3Q2U765-F1
#
_entry.id   AF-A0A3Q2U765-F1
#
_cell.length_a   1.000
_cell.length_b   1.000
_cell.length_c   1.000
_cell.angle_alpha   90.00
_cell.angle_beta   90.00
_cell.angle_gamma   90.00
#
_symmetry.space_group_name_H-M   'P 1'
#
loop_
_entity.id
_entity.type
_entity.pdbx_description
1 polymer ?
#
loop_
_entity_poly.entity_id
_entity_poly.type
_entity_poly.pdbx_seq_one_letter_code
_entity_poly.pdbx_strand_id
1 'polypeptide(L)'
;MNFLHLLSSEAIQHITIHCLNVSVWRSAENQPPDRRSVRFKAWTGEVFDVGGELEPDVLEDSCWMKDGRWHQTHFVFHSMDPTLLPVIDIYNLPETSSASHYHLEIGPVCFL
;
A
#
# COMPACT_ATOMS: atom_id res chain seq x y z
N MET A 1 11.45 14.51 9.97
CA MET A 1 11.95 13.11 9.94
C MET A 1 13.47 13.01 9.93
N ASN A 2 14.25 14.04 9.54
CA ASN A 2 15.71 13.95 9.36
C ASN A 2 16.51 13.26 10.48
N PHE A 3 16.24 13.54 11.77
CA PHE A 3 17.00 12.87 12.84
C PHE A 3 16.67 11.38 12.97
N LEU A 4 15.41 10.98 12.80
CA LEU A 4 15.02 9.56 12.82
C LEU A 4 15.62 8.82 11.63
N HIS A 5 15.62 9.45 10.45
CA HIS A 5 16.29 8.91 9.26
C HIS A 5 17.79 8.68 9.45
N LEU A 6 18.47 9.56 10.19
CA LEU A 6 19.93 9.45 10.42
C LEU A 6 20.32 8.50 11.55
N LEU A 7 19.42 8.26 12.51
CA LEU A 7 19.72 7.53 13.75
C LEU A 7 19.16 6.11 13.77
N SER A 8 18.47 5.69 12.72
CA SER A 8 17.86 4.37 12.59
C SER A 8 18.52 3.59 11.47
N SER A 9 18.44 2.27 11.59
CA SER A 9 18.96 1.30 10.63
C SER A 9 17.89 0.74 9.71
N GLU A 10 16.62 0.84 10.12
CA GLU A 10 15.48 0.40 9.32
C GLU A 10 14.22 1.18 9.66
N ALA A 11 13.26 1.12 8.76
CA ALA A 11 11.92 1.66 8.98
C ALA A 11 10.85 0.68 8.48
N ILE A 12 9.73 0.64 9.19
CA ILE A 12 8.56 -0.14 8.82
C ILE A 12 7.29 0.70 8.91
N GLN A 13 6.41 0.57 7.92
CA GLN A 13 5.08 1.17 7.93
C GLN A 13 4.05 0.20 7.37
N HIS A 14 2.85 0.23 7.94
CA HIS A 14 1.71 -0.53 7.45
C HIS A 14 0.66 0.42 6.87
N ILE A 15 0.06 0.04 5.74
CA ILE A 15 -1.11 0.73 5.19
C ILE A 15 -2.16 -0.33 4.84
N THR A 16 -3.38 -0.11 5.31
CA THR A 16 -4.52 -0.98 4.99
C THR A 16 -5.51 -0.21 4.13
N ILE A 17 -5.88 -0.77 2.99
CA ILE A 17 -6.97 -0.25 2.16
C ILE A 17 -8.17 -1.15 2.36
N HIS A 18 -9.17 -0.65 3.08
CA HIS A 18 -10.48 -1.27 3.21
C HIS A 18 -11.28 -0.97 1.94
N CYS A 19 -11.92 -1.98 1.37
CA CYS A 19 -12.55 -1.88 0.06
C CYS A 19 -13.92 -2.56 0.05
N LEU A 20 -14.85 -1.95 -0.68
CA LEU A 20 -16.19 -2.48 -0.93
C LEU A 20 -16.40 -2.52 -2.44
N ASN A 21 -16.53 -3.72 -3.00
CA ASN A 21 -16.74 -3.96 -4.44
C ASN A 21 -15.69 -3.33 -5.37
N VAL A 22 -14.45 -3.15 -4.91
CA VAL A 22 -13.38 -2.54 -5.69
C VAL A 22 -12.05 -3.21 -5.40
N SER A 23 -11.30 -3.52 -6.45
CA SER A 23 -9.96 -4.09 -6.38
C SER A 23 -8.92 -2.98 -6.33
N VAL A 24 -7.91 -3.14 -5.47
CA VAL A 24 -6.80 -2.17 -5.34
C VAL A 24 -5.44 -2.78 -5.70
N TRP A 25 -5.31 -4.10 -5.58
CA TRP A 25 -4.08 -4.83 -5.88
C TRP A 25 -4.32 -5.88 -6.97
N ARG A 26 -4.78 -7.08 -6.62
CA ARG A 26 -5.18 -8.09 -7.61
C ARG A 26 -6.60 -7.85 -8.11
N SER A 27 -6.85 -8.19 -9.37
CA SER A 27 -8.18 -8.08 -9.99
C SER A 27 -9.06 -9.30 -9.75
N ALA A 28 -8.47 -10.47 -9.48
CA ALA A 28 -9.15 -11.74 -9.24
C ALA A 28 -8.28 -12.70 -8.40
N GLU A 29 -8.91 -13.74 -7.85
CA GLU A 29 -8.22 -14.81 -7.14
C GLU A 29 -7.16 -15.47 -8.03
N ASN A 30 -5.97 -15.71 -7.47
CA ASN A 30 -4.83 -16.33 -8.15
C ASN A 30 -4.31 -15.60 -9.40
N GLN A 31 -4.73 -14.35 -9.65
CA GLN A 31 -4.09 -13.50 -10.66
C GLN A 31 -3.01 -12.62 -10.01
N PRO A 32 -1.86 -12.41 -10.67
CA PRO A 32 -0.89 -11.45 -10.17
C PRO A 32 -1.46 -10.03 -10.24
N PRO A 33 -0.98 -9.10 -9.39
CA PRO A 33 -1.32 -7.69 -9.52
C PRO A 33 -0.79 -7.13 -10.86
N ASP A 34 -1.43 -6.08 -11.39
CA ASP A 34 -1.06 -5.47 -12.67
C ASP A 34 -0.61 -3.99 -12.50
N ARG A 35 -0.25 -3.32 -13.60
CA ARG A 35 0.24 -1.92 -13.56
C ARG A 35 -0.79 -0.88 -13.09
N ARG A 36 -2.07 -1.25 -13.00
CA ARG A 36 -3.15 -0.39 -12.48
C ARG A 36 -3.35 -0.54 -10.98
N SER A 37 -2.65 -1.48 -10.35
CA SER A 37 -2.63 -1.60 -8.89
C SER A 37 -2.19 -0.29 -8.24
N VAL A 38 -2.60 -0.10 -7.00
CA VAL A 38 -2.18 1.06 -6.20
C VAL A 38 -0.66 1.13 -6.11
N ARG A 39 -0.14 2.35 -6.06
CA ARG A 39 1.30 2.62 -5.92
C ARG A 39 1.50 3.62 -4.79
N PHE A 40 2.63 3.55 -4.11
CA PHE A 40 2.86 4.36 -2.91
C PHE A 40 4.13 5.19 -3.09
N LYS A 41 4.06 6.49 -2.82
CA LYS A 41 5.23 7.36 -2.93
C LYS A 41 6.00 7.37 -1.61
N ALA A 42 7.28 7.03 -1.68
CA ALA A 42 8.25 7.17 -0.61
C ALA A 42 8.51 8.65 -0.26
N TRP A 43 9.07 8.88 0.93
CA TRP A 43 9.46 10.23 1.39
C TRP A 43 10.46 10.92 0.46
N THR A 44 11.42 10.16 -0.06
CA THR A 44 12.47 10.59 -1.01
C THR A 44 11.97 10.72 -2.46
N GLY A 45 10.76 10.22 -2.75
CA GLY A 45 10.05 10.41 -4.01
C GLY A 45 10.01 9.19 -4.93
N GLU A 46 10.76 8.14 -4.62
CA GLU A 46 10.66 6.81 -5.22
C GLU A 46 9.24 6.24 -5.03
N VAL A 47 8.91 5.24 -5.84
CA VAL A 47 7.56 4.66 -5.85
C VAL A 47 7.64 3.18 -5.57
N PHE A 48 6.85 2.73 -4.60
CA PHE A 48 6.57 1.33 -4.37
C PHE A 48 5.48 0.86 -5.33
N ASP A 49 5.79 -0.10 -6.21
CA ASP A 49 4.88 -0.61 -7.23
C ASP A 49 5.15 -2.06 -7.65
N VAL A 50 4.15 -2.66 -8.29
CA VAL A 50 4.17 -4.06 -8.75
C VAL A 50 5.34 -4.31 -9.71
N GLY A 51 6.15 -5.33 -9.42
CA GLY A 51 7.27 -5.76 -10.25
C GLY A 51 8.44 -4.78 -10.28
N GLY A 52 8.41 -3.73 -9.45
CA GLY A 52 9.51 -2.80 -9.24
C GLY A 52 10.54 -3.33 -8.25
N GLU A 53 11.66 -2.62 -8.12
CA GLU A 53 12.66 -2.91 -7.07
C GLU A 53 12.08 -2.69 -5.67
N LEU A 54 11.17 -1.72 -5.55
CA LEU A 54 10.45 -1.39 -4.33
C LEU A 54 9.02 -1.98 -4.36
N GLU A 55 8.85 -3.24 -4.72
CA GLU A 55 7.52 -3.86 -4.63
C GLU A 55 7.13 -4.02 -3.15
N PRO A 56 5.94 -3.54 -2.72
CA PRO A 56 5.52 -3.64 -1.33
C PRO A 56 5.13 -5.08 -0.98
N ASP A 57 5.41 -5.49 0.25
CA ASP A 57 4.90 -6.74 0.79
C ASP A 57 3.40 -6.64 1.04
N VAL A 58 2.67 -7.72 0.74
CA VAL A 58 1.21 -7.78 0.94
C VAL A 58 0.87 -8.96 1.84
N LEU A 59 0.46 -8.66 3.08
CA LEU A 59 0.11 -9.68 4.07
C LEU A 59 -1.27 -10.31 3.82
N GLU A 60 -2.21 -9.50 3.33
CA GLU A 60 -3.56 -9.92 2.96
C GLU A 60 -4.01 -9.15 1.73
N ASP A 61 -4.68 -9.82 0.80
CA ASP A 61 -5.40 -9.16 -0.29
C ASP A 61 -6.72 -9.89 -0.59
N SER A 62 -7.80 -9.35 -0.03
CA SER A 62 -9.18 -9.79 -0.22
C SER A 62 -10.01 -8.82 -1.09
N CYS A 63 -9.46 -7.69 -1.53
CA CYS A 63 -10.17 -6.67 -2.30
C CYS A 63 -10.58 -7.08 -3.73
N TRP A 64 -10.06 -8.18 -4.24
CA TRP A 64 -10.54 -8.75 -5.51
C TRP A 64 -11.98 -9.27 -5.42
N MET A 65 -12.50 -9.53 -4.21
CA MET A 65 -13.89 -9.96 -3.99
C MET A 65 -14.88 -8.78 -4.11
N LYS A 66 -15.91 -8.97 -4.95
CA LYS A 66 -16.97 -7.98 -5.21
C LYS A 66 -18.34 -8.53 -4.85
N ASP A 67 -18.47 -8.99 -3.61
CA ASP A 67 -19.64 -9.69 -3.05
C ASP A 67 -20.57 -8.77 -2.21
N GLY A 68 -20.34 -7.45 -2.24
CA GLY A 68 -21.09 -6.48 -1.46
C GLY A 68 -20.68 -6.40 0.01
N ARG A 69 -19.56 -7.01 0.42
CA ARG A 69 -18.99 -6.91 1.76
C ARG A 69 -17.69 -6.12 1.76
N TRP A 70 -17.33 -5.63 2.93
CA TRP A 70 -16.03 -5.00 3.14
C TRP A 70 -14.94 -6.06 3.23
N HIS A 71 -13.85 -5.80 2.52
CA HIS A 71 -12.62 -6.58 2.47
C HIS A 71 -11.43 -5.63 2.64
N GLN A 72 -10.21 -6.15 2.58
CA GLN A 72 -9.02 -5.32 2.72
C GLN A 72 -7.81 -5.82 1.92
N THR A 73 -6.90 -4.90 1.63
CA THR A 73 -5.52 -5.22 1.25
C THR A 73 -4.58 -4.57 2.27
N HIS A 74 -3.72 -5.37 2.88
CA HIS A 74 -2.77 -4.94 3.91
C HIS A 74 -1.34 -4.93 3.35
N PHE A 75 -0.81 -3.72 3.16
CA PHE A 75 0.53 -3.47 2.68
C PHE A 75 1.51 -3.26 3.83
N VAL A 76 2.72 -3.79 3.66
CA VAL A 76 3.86 -3.60 4.55
C VAL A 76 5.01 -3.04 3.74
N PHE A 77 5.52 -1.89 4.20
CA PHE A 77 6.71 -1.27 3.67
C PHE A 77 7.79 -1.46 4.72
N HIS A 78 8.75 -2.35 4.47
CA HIS A 78 9.92 -2.56 5.31
C HIS A 78 11.18 -2.26 4.51
N SER A 79 12.03 -1.39 5.03
CA SER A 79 13.24 -0.94 4.34
C SER A 79 14.41 -0.80 5.30
N MET A 80 15.57 -1.32 4.87
CA MET A 80 16.87 -1.06 5.52
C MET A 80 17.42 0.33 5.19
N ASP A 81 16.84 1.03 4.22
CA ASP A 81 17.02 2.47 4.04
C ASP A 81 15.84 3.20 4.71
N PRO A 82 16.01 3.77 5.92
CA PRO A 82 14.92 4.45 6.63
C PRO A 82 14.47 5.72 5.92
N THR A 83 15.26 6.29 4.99
CA THR A 83 14.91 7.54 4.29
C THR A 83 13.73 7.38 3.34
N LEU A 84 13.44 6.15 2.89
CA LEU A 84 12.30 5.85 2.02
C LEU A 84 10.94 6.04 2.70
N LEU A 85 10.86 5.94 4.03
CA LEU A 85 9.61 6.06 4.79
C LEU A 85 9.52 7.38 5.56
N PRO A 86 8.32 7.93 5.83
CA PRO A 86 7.01 7.33 5.57
C PRO A 86 6.58 7.40 4.10
N VAL A 87 5.58 6.59 3.74
CA VAL A 87 4.77 6.81 2.55
C VAL A 87 4.05 8.16 2.67
N ILE A 88 4.18 9.00 1.64
CA ILE A 88 3.64 10.37 1.63
C ILE A 88 2.49 10.59 0.63
N ASP A 89 2.26 9.65 -0.28
CA ASP A 89 1.21 9.74 -1.29
C ASP A 89 0.80 8.36 -1.80
N ILE A 90 -0.43 8.23 -2.32
CA ILE A 90 -0.95 6.98 -2.90
C ILE A 90 -1.53 7.28 -4.28
N TYR A 91 -0.98 6.61 -5.29
CA TYR A 91 -1.39 6.71 -6.68
C TYR A 91 -2.26 5.53 -7.10
N ASN A 92 -2.96 5.70 -8.23
CA ASN A 92 -3.84 4.70 -8.83
C ASN A 92 -4.93 4.17 -7.87
N LEU A 93 -5.36 5.00 -6.90
CA LEU A 93 -6.58 4.69 -6.15
C LEU A 93 -7.76 4.57 -7.12
N PRO A 94 -8.61 3.54 -6.97
CA PRO A 94 -9.65 3.26 -7.94
C PRO A 94 -10.75 4.33 -7.89
N GLU A 95 -11.37 4.59 -9.05
CA GLU A 95 -12.57 5.42 -9.09
C GLU A 95 -13.75 4.68 -8.41
N THR A 96 -14.45 5.38 -7.55
CA THR A 96 -15.62 4.86 -6.83
C THR A 96 -16.92 5.20 -7.54
N SER A 97 -17.87 4.26 -7.53
CA SER A 97 -19.26 4.45 -7.96
C SER A 97 -20.18 4.50 -6.74
N SER A 98 -21.50 4.63 -6.93
CA SER A 98 -22.44 4.60 -5.79
C SER A 98 -22.36 3.30 -4.98
N ALA A 99 -21.96 2.19 -5.60
CA ALA A 99 -21.89 0.86 -4.99
C ALA A 99 -20.46 0.37 -4.69
N SER A 100 -19.44 1.17 -4.97
CA SER A 100 -18.04 0.84 -4.67
C SER A 100 -17.37 1.94 -3.85
N HIS A 101 -16.70 1.56 -2.77
CA HIS A 101 -16.09 2.48 -1.81
C HIS A 101 -14.72 1.96 -1.37
N TYR A 102 -13.87 2.85 -0.89
CA TYR A 102 -12.66 2.46 -0.16
C TYR A 102 -12.43 3.40 1.02
N HIS A 103 -11.72 2.89 2.02
CA HIS A 103 -11.27 3.64 3.18
C HIS A 103 -9.79 3.33 3.42
N LEU A 104 -9.00 4.38 3.64
CA LEU A 104 -7.57 4.27 3.86
C LEU A 104 -7.27 4.34 5.35
N GLU A 105 -6.58 3.32 5.86
CA GLU A 105 -6.02 3.30 7.20
C GLU A 105 -4.50 3.40 7.09
N ILE A 106 -3.96 4.56 7.45
CA ILE A 106 -2.52 4.84 7.38
C ILE A 106 -1.90 4.56 8.75
N GLY A 107 -1.16 3.47 8.86
CA GLY A 107 -0.43 3.13 10.08
C GLY A 107 0.75 4.07 10.34
N PRO A 108 1.23 4.14 11.60
CA PRO A 108 2.42 4.90 11.92
C PRO A 108 3.65 4.30 11.22
N VAL A 109 4.63 5.15 10.92
CA VAL A 109 5.98 4.70 10.58
C VAL A 109 6.76 4.44 11.87
N CYS A 110 7.38 3.28 11.96
CA CYS A 110 8.25 2.88 13.06
C CYS A 110 9.69 2.86 12.57
N PHE A 111 10.60 3.44 13.36
CA PHE A 111 12.03 3.49 13.09
C PHE A 111 12.78 2.71 14.18
N LEU A 112 13.78 1.91 13.78
CA LEU A 112 14.56 1.04 14.67
C LEU A 112 16.06 1.33 14.57
#